data_AF-A0A6M5J0H2-F1
#
_entry.id   AF-A0A6M5J0H2-F1
#
_cell.length_a   1.000
_cell.length_b   1.000
_cell.length_c   1.000
_cell.angle_alpha   90.00
_cell.angle_beta   90.00
_cell.angle_gamma   90.00
#
_symmetry.space_group_name_H-M   'P 1'
#
loop_
_entity.id
_entity.type
_entity.pdbx_description
1 polymer ?
#
loop_
_entity_poly.entity_id
_entity_poly.type
_entity_poly.pdbx_seq_one_letter_code
_entity_poly.pdbx_strand_id
1 'polypeptide(L)'
;MVWEEQSSHRQVAMHVRTSVEAEDAGASASLRSLLLRQENALLLNHQALLSAGFRITTQAQAPTVSSSKPAAARRQVPSSRGRLRAVEDVGSEE
;
A
#
# COMPACT_ATOMS: atom_id res chain seq x y z
N MET A 1 -5.24 18.04 -7.69
CA MET A 1 -4.18 17.03 -7.43
C MET A 1 -4.31 16.52 -5.99
N VAL A 2 -3.94 15.27 -5.68
CA VAL A 2 -4.15 14.64 -4.34
C VAL A 2 -3.63 15.50 -3.17
N TRP A 3 -2.51 16.20 -3.33
CA TRP A 3 -1.93 17.05 -2.28
C TRP A 3 -2.71 18.36 -2.05
N GLU A 4 -3.40 18.90 -3.05
CA GLU A 4 -4.26 20.08 -2.93
C GLU A 4 -5.56 19.72 -2.19
N GLU A 5 -6.14 18.56 -2.52
CA GLU A 5 -7.32 18.03 -1.86
C GLU A 5 -7.07 17.74 -0.37
N GLN A 6 -5.83 17.37 -0.03
CA GLN A 6 -5.40 17.13 1.35
C GLN A 6 -4.88 18.38 2.08
N SER A 7 -4.90 19.56 1.43
CA SER A 7 -4.35 20.81 1.98
C SER A 7 -2.87 20.69 2.43
N SER A 8 -2.09 19.82 1.78
CA SER A 8 -0.71 19.48 2.16
C SER A 8 0.34 20.49 1.67
N HIS A 9 -0.07 21.72 1.35
CA HIS A 9 0.77 22.76 0.73
C HIS A 9 2.09 23.00 1.49
N ARG A 10 2.03 23.05 2.82
CA ARG A 10 3.22 23.25 3.66
C ARG A 10 4.22 22.10 3.55
N GLN A 11 3.75 20.86 3.51
CA GLN A 11 4.62 19.69 3.43
C GLN A 11 5.32 19.62 2.07
N VAL A 12 4.59 19.93 0.99
CA VAL A 12 5.17 20.04 -0.35
C VAL A 12 6.21 21.14 -0.42
N ALA A 13 5.92 22.34 0.11
CA ALA A 13 6.87 23.43 0.13
C ALA A 13 8.15 23.07 0.91
N MET A 14 8.02 22.37 2.04
CA MET A 14 9.17 21.89 2.81
C MET A 14 9.96 20.83 2.05
N HIS A 15 9.30 19.90 1.37
CA HIS A 15 9.96 18.88 0.56
C HIS A 15 10.79 19.50 -0.58
N VAL A 16 10.21 20.44 -1.33
CA VAL A 16 10.91 21.14 -2.42
C VAL A 16 12.11 21.92 -1.89
N ARG A 17 11.98 22.58 -0.74
CA ARG A 17 13.12 23.27 -0.12
C ARG A 17 14.23 22.28 0.24
N THR A 18 13.88 21.18 0.91
CA THR A 18 14.87 20.17 1.31
C THR A 18 15.50 19.47 0.10
N SER A 19 14.77 19.32 -1.01
CA SER A 19 15.33 18.69 -2.22
C SER A 19 16.39 19.56 -2.85
N VAL A 20 16.16 20.87 -2.95
CA VAL A 20 17.15 21.84 -3.44
C VAL A 20 18.38 21.85 -2.53
N GLU A 21 18.20 21.87 -1.20
CA GLU A 21 19.32 21.82 -0.24
C GLU A 21 20.15 20.52 -0.34
N ALA A 22 19.57 19.44 -0.88
CA ALA A 22 20.25 18.16 -1.05
C ALA A 22 21.00 18.02 -2.39
N GLU A 23 20.78 18.93 -3.34
CA GLU A 23 21.52 18.97 -4.61
C GLU A 23 22.95 19.53 -4.44
N ASP A 24 23.21 20.24 -3.33
CA ASP A 24 24.53 20.78 -3.01
C ASP A 24 25.57 19.66 -2.77
N ALA A 25 26.76 19.86 -3.35
CA ALA A 25 27.88 18.94 -3.21
C ALA A 25 28.35 18.91 -1.73
N GLY A 26 28.06 17.80 -1.04
CA GLY A 26 28.34 17.63 0.39
C GLY A 26 27.10 17.44 1.26
N ALA A 27 25.91 17.30 0.66
CA ALA A 27 24.67 17.05 1.38
C ALA A 27 24.81 15.90 2.41
N SER A 28 24.53 16.26 3.66
CA SER A 28 24.60 15.34 4.81
C SER A 28 23.70 14.11 4.61
N ALA A 29 24.12 12.97 5.15
CA ALA A 29 23.29 11.76 5.18
C ALA A 29 21.94 11.98 5.91
N SER A 30 21.90 12.93 6.86
CA SER A 30 20.67 13.31 7.56
C SER A 30 19.64 13.98 6.63
N LEU A 31 20.09 14.81 5.68
CA LEU A 31 19.22 15.45 4.68
C LEU A 31 18.59 14.41 3.75
N ARG A 32 19.38 13.45 3.26
CA ARG A 32 18.88 12.34 2.44
C ARG A 32 17.84 11.50 3.18
N SER A 33 18.06 11.25 4.47
CA SER A 33 17.11 10.53 5.32
C SER A 33 15.82 11.32 5.60
N LEU A 34 15.92 12.66 5.67
CA LEU A 34 14.76 13.54 5.79
C LEU A 34 13.94 13.54 4.50
N LEU A 35 14.60 13.62 3.34
CA LEU A 35 13.93 13.57 2.03
C LEU A 35 13.13 12.29 1.85
N LEU A 36 13.72 11.12 2.11
CA LEU A 36 13.02 9.84 2.02
C LEU A 36 11.76 9.80 2.90
N ARG A 37 11.81 10.42 4.10
CA ARG A 37 10.62 10.51 4.97
C ARG A 37 9.55 11.44 4.40
N GLN A 38 9.95 12.58 3.84
CA GLN A 38 9.03 13.52 3.20
C GLN A 38 8.39 12.91 1.94
N GLU A 39 9.15 12.21 1.11
CA GLU A 39 8.66 11.50 -0.08
C GLU A 39 7.62 10.44 0.29
N ASN A 40 7.87 9.67 1.35
CA ASN A 40 6.93 8.67 1.83
C ASN A 40 5.64 9.32 2.37
N ALA A 41 5.76 10.43 3.10
CA ALA A 41 4.60 11.16 3.62
C ALA A 41 3.74 11.77 2.50
N LEU A 42 4.37 12.22 1.42
CA LEU A 42 3.71 12.80 0.25
C LEU A 42 3.30 11.76 -0.80
N LEU A 43 3.50 10.46 -0.52
CA LEU A 43 3.20 9.36 -1.44
C LEU A 43 3.88 9.51 -2.81
N LEU A 44 5.09 10.08 -2.82
CA LEU A 44 5.89 10.28 -4.04
C LEU A 44 6.67 9.02 -4.44
N ASN A 45 6.83 8.07 -3.50
CA ASN A 45 7.49 6.79 -3.73
C ASN A 45 6.46 5.67 -4.00
N HIS A 46 6.78 4.81 -4.96
CA HIS A 46 6.04 3.59 -5.28
C HIS A 46 5.74 2.73 -4.04
N GLN A 47 6.72 2.54 -3.16
CA GLN A 47 6.51 1.77 -1.93
C GLN A 47 5.50 2.42 -0.99
N ALA A 48 5.54 3.76 -0.87
CA ALA A 48 4.60 4.51 -0.05
C ALA A 48 3.18 4.41 -0.60
N LEU A 49 3.02 4.54 -1.93
CA LEU A 49 1.74 4.35 -2.62
C LEU A 49 1.16 2.94 -2.39
N LEU A 50 1.97 1.89 -2.55
CA LEU A 50 1.54 0.52 -2.29
C LEU A 50 1.14 0.31 -0.82
N SER A 51 1.91 0.86 0.12
CA SER A 51 1.62 0.73 1.55
C SER A 51 0.33 1.46 1.97
N ALA A 52 0.01 2.56 1.29
CA ALA A 52 -1.25 3.29 1.45
C ALA A 52 -2.43 2.64 0.69
N GLY A 53 -2.21 1.51 0.01
CA GLY A 53 -3.25 0.74 -0.68
C GLY A 53 -3.60 1.24 -2.08
N PHE A 54 -2.81 2.14 -2.66
CA PHE A 54 -3.01 2.58 -4.04
C PHE A 54 -2.63 1.48 -5.02
N ARG A 55 -3.51 1.23 -6.00
CA ARG A 55 -3.26 0.29 -7.10
C ARG A 55 -2.61 1.04 -8.26
N ILE A 56 -1.38 0.66 -8.60
CA ILE A 56 -0.60 1.29 -9.65
C ILE A 56 -0.79 0.48 -10.92
N THR A 57 -1.70 0.93 -11.78
CA THR A 57 -1.94 0.29 -13.09
C THR A 57 -1.01 0.92 -14.11
N THR A 58 -0.12 0.12 -14.70
CA THR A 58 0.76 0.55 -15.81
C THR A 58 0.05 0.62 -17.16
N GLN A 59 -1.21 0.18 -17.22
CA GLN A 59 -2.06 0.28 -18.40
C GLN A 59 -2.74 1.65 -18.42
N ALA A 60 -2.38 2.48 -19.40
CA ALA A 60 -3.09 3.72 -19.68
C ALA A 60 -4.57 3.40 -19.96
N GLN A 61 -5.45 4.03 -19.15
CA GLN A 61 -6.91 4.01 -19.22
C GLN A 61 -7.62 2.66 -19.12
N ALA A 62 -8.22 2.41 -17.96
CA ALA A 62 -9.52 1.75 -17.90
C ALA A 62 -10.46 2.63 -17.07
N PRO A 63 -11.68 2.95 -17.56
CA PRO A 63 -12.60 3.85 -16.88
C PRO A 63 -13.00 3.29 -15.51
N THR A 64 -13.06 4.18 -14.53
CA THR A 64 -13.52 3.94 -13.16
C THR A 64 -14.90 3.28 -13.19
N VAL A 65 -14.97 1.99 -12.89
CA VAL A 65 -16.25 1.33 -12.59
C VAL A 65 -16.71 1.86 -11.23
N SER A 66 -17.72 2.73 -11.26
CA SER A 66 -18.42 3.22 -10.08
C SER A 66 -18.92 2.03 -9.25
N SER A 67 -18.37 1.89 -8.05
CA SER A 67 -18.72 0.85 -7.08
C SER A 67 -20.16 1.07 -6.60
N SER A 68 -21.14 0.43 -7.24
CA SER A 68 -22.49 0.30 -6.68
C SER A 68 -22.63 -0.99 -5.88
N LYS A 69 -22.63 -0.85 -4.55
CA LYS A 69 -23.07 -1.80 -3.50
C LYS A 69 -22.12 -2.96 -3.12
N PRO A 70 -21.87 -3.19 -1.81
CA PRO A 70 -21.20 -4.39 -1.33
C PRO A 70 -22.23 -5.53 -1.21
N ALA A 71 -22.16 -6.52 -2.09
CA ALA A 71 -22.89 -7.77 -1.88
C ALA A 71 -22.07 -8.67 -0.96
N ALA A 72 -22.60 -8.88 0.24
CA ALA A 72 -22.06 -9.79 1.24
C ALA A 72 -21.89 -11.20 0.68
N ALA A 73 -20.66 -11.72 0.73
CA ALA A 73 -20.40 -13.15 0.70
C ALA A 73 -19.29 -13.44 1.72
N ARG A 74 -19.70 -13.64 2.98
CA ARG A 74 -18.87 -14.28 4.00
C ARG A 74 -18.54 -15.70 3.54
N ARG A 75 -17.46 -15.87 2.77
CA ARG A 75 -16.87 -17.18 2.54
C ARG A 75 -16.13 -17.58 3.83
N GLN A 76 -16.81 -18.40 4.60
CA GLN A 76 -16.33 -19.13 5.76
C GLN A 76 -15.01 -19.82 5.38
N VAL A 77 -13.89 -19.35 5.91
CA VAL A 77 -12.59 -20.01 5.76
C VAL A 77 -12.61 -21.25 6.67
N PRO A 78 -12.50 -22.49 6.14
CA PRO A 78 -12.47 -23.68 6.98
C PRO A 78 -11.21 -23.66 7.86
N SER A 79 -11.38 -23.61 9.17
CA SER A 79 -10.29 -23.65 10.14
C SER A 79 -9.56 -25.00 10.07
N SER A 80 -8.22 -24.94 10.01
CA SER A 80 -7.27 -26.07 10.01
C SER A 80 -7.37 -26.99 11.23
N ARG A 81 -8.25 -26.67 12.18
CA ARG A 81 -8.45 -27.36 13.46
C ARG A 81 -9.38 -28.57 13.37
N GLY A 82 -10.01 -28.82 12.22
CA GLY A 82 -10.86 -30.01 11.96
C GLY A 82 -10.13 -31.24 11.41
N ARG A 83 -8.82 -31.17 11.11
CA ARG A 83 -8.05 -32.27 10.50
C ARG A 83 -7.52 -33.31 11.50
N LEU A 84 -7.73 -33.09 12.80
CA LEU A 84 -7.22 -33.96 13.85
C LEU A 84 -8.38 -34.54 14.65
N ARG A 85 -9.26 -35.33 14.00
CA ARG A 85 -10.03 -36.44 14.62
C ARG A 85 -10.66 -37.30 13.52
N ALA A 86 -9.97 -38.37 13.16
CA ALA A 86 -10.56 -39.65 12.81
C ALA A 86 -9.45 -40.70 12.94
N VAL A 87 -9.36 -41.24 14.15
CA VAL A 87 -8.69 -42.52 14.45
C VAL A 87 -9.63 -43.62 13.94
N GLU A 88 -9.04 -44.58 13.21
CA GLU A 88 -9.37 -46.00 12.95
C GLU A 88 -10.84 -46.49 12.93
N ASP A 89 -11.23 -47.31 11.93
CA ASP A 89 -11.18 -48.78 12.06
C ASP A 89 -11.78 -49.53 10.83
N VAL A 90 -11.22 -50.71 10.56
CA VAL A 90 -11.75 -51.95 9.93
C VAL A 90 -12.82 -51.92 8.82
N GLY A 91 -12.44 -52.50 7.66
CA GLY A 91 -13.24 -53.49 6.92
C GLY A 91 -14.31 -53.02 5.92
N SER A 92 -14.05 -53.21 4.62
CA SER A 92 -15.07 -53.53 3.61
C SER A 92 -14.44 -54.03 2.29
N GLU A 93 -14.47 -55.36 2.13
CA GLU A 93 -14.69 -56.18 0.91
C GLU A 93 -14.07 -55.79 -0.44
N GLU A 94 -13.17 -56.66 -0.96
CA GLU A 94 -13.45 -57.61 -2.06
C GLU A 94 -12.49 -58.81 -1.99
#